data_AF-A0A848X348-F1
#
_entry.id   AF-A0A848X348-F1
#
_cell.length_a   1.000
_cell.length_b   1.000
_cell.length_c   1.000
_cell.angle_alpha   90.00
_cell.angle_beta   90.00
_cell.angle_gamma   90.00
#
_symmetry.space_group_name_H-M   'P 1'
#
loop_
_entity.id
_entity.type
_entity.pdbx_description
1 polymer ?
#
loop_
_entity_poly.entity_id
_entity_poly.type
_entity_poly.pdbx_seq_one_letter_code
_entity_poly.pdbx_strand_id
1 'polypeptide(L)'
;MNRLCLSVVACAVSSTLAAAGESYTPGKPVEGDFENFAQGFLDNHCYECHDDETAKGDLNLFDLGPVDETNAAVWKSVWAQVTLEEMPPSKKTQPEVIERLKFSDWIVGELTRVMENKGGFYAHLDPHKGNFVDHDLLFGELPEGIELEPTSSPARIWRVTPQEHITRLNELINREPDYDPAKPGVRTRGDVVPTNHGGELKLYFGTDRIIRWEGGTVAYATAVKSVPVVLASARKHGFENYPDFYTVNSAEATQILGKAEDILKYMAYGPMSLVGMPEQITDDPRTYDQVKPKGDLRGLPTAIVYSTKIARPITPVYELLKEDAETSDDSIRKTVDFLFEALTFRPPTDKESAEYVK
;
A
#
# COMPACT_ATOMS: atom_id res chain seq x y z
N MET A 1 29.73 82.22 -32.76
CA MET A 1 28.28 82.07 -32.47
C MET A 1 27.90 80.62 -32.74
N ASN A 2 27.47 79.75 -31.84
CA ASN A 2 27.40 79.75 -30.38
C ASN A 2 27.65 78.29 -29.95
N ARG A 3 28.54 78.07 -28.98
CA ARG A 3 28.81 76.76 -28.37
C ARG A 3 27.71 76.44 -27.35
N LEU A 4 27.10 75.26 -27.42
CA LEU A 4 26.27 74.72 -26.33
C LEU A 4 27.01 73.53 -25.73
N CYS A 5 27.35 73.64 -24.44
CA CYS A 5 28.07 72.65 -23.66
C CYS A 5 27.20 71.42 -23.38
N LEU A 6 27.76 70.22 -23.58
CA LEU A 6 27.25 68.99 -22.97
C LEU A 6 27.56 69.01 -21.47
N SER A 7 26.54 68.79 -20.64
CA SER A 7 26.69 68.46 -19.23
C SER A 7 26.30 66.99 -19.06
N VAL A 8 27.29 66.12 -18.85
CA VAL A 8 27.06 64.71 -18.51
C VAL A 8 26.84 64.64 -17.00
N VAL A 9 25.61 64.37 -16.58
CA VAL A 9 25.29 64.01 -15.19
C VAL A 9 25.41 62.49 -15.09
N ALA A 10 26.46 62.02 -14.44
CA ALA A 10 26.62 60.61 -14.09
C ALA A 10 25.80 60.32 -12.83
N CYS A 11 24.58 59.78 -12.99
CA CYS A 11 23.84 59.19 -11.90
C CYS A 11 24.46 57.82 -11.59
N ALA A 12 25.18 57.72 -10.47
CA ALA A 12 25.58 56.45 -9.89
C ALA A 12 24.31 55.76 -9.37
N VAL A 13 23.81 54.78 -10.12
CA VAL A 13 22.79 53.85 -9.63
C VAL A 13 23.51 52.85 -8.73
N SER A 14 23.47 53.10 -7.43
CA SER A 14 23.82 52.10 -6.43
C SER A 14 22.75 51.02 -6.47
N SER A 15 22.99 49.96 -7.23
CA SER A 15 22.22 48.73 -7.17
C SER A 15 22.52 48.04 -5.85
N THR A 16 21.64 48.23 -4.87
CA THR A 16 21.51 47.31 -3.74
C THR A 16 21.09 45.96 -4.31
N LEU A 17 22.02 45.01 -4.36
CA LEU A 17 21.69 43.60 -4.52
C LEU A 17 20.85 43.21 -3.30
N ALA A 18 19.54 43.13 -3.49
CA ALA A 18 18.69 42.36 -2.60
C ALA A 18 19.19 40.92 -2.69
N ALA A 19 19.67 40.36 -1.57
CA ALA A 19 19.89 38.94 -1.47
C ALA A 19 18.54 38.28 -1.77
N ALA A 20 18.47 37.56 -2.90
CA ALA A 20 17.32 36.71 -3.17
C ALA A 20 17.26 35.71 -2.01
N GLY A 21 16.15 35.70 -1.27
CA GLY A 21 15.94 34.73 -0.20
C GLY A 21 16.09 33.33 -0.80
N GLU A 22 17.11 32.61 -0.34
CA GLU A 22 17.36 31.27 -0.85
C GLU A 22 16.19 30.34 -0.50
N SER A 23 15.52 29.82 -1.53
CA SER A 23 14.44 28.84 -1.36
C SER A 23 14.94 27.58 -0.65
N TYR A 24 14.12 27.04 0.25
CA TYR A 24 14.36 25.77 0.93
C TYR A 24 13.28 24.76 0.53
N THR A 25 13.72 23.58 0.07
CA THR A 25 12.84 22.45 -0.23
C THR A 25 13.17 21.31 0.74
N PRO A 26 12.26 20.98 1.68
CA PRO A 26 12.45 19.85 2.60
C PRO A 26 12.80 18.56 1.86
N GLY A 27 13.80 17.83 2.35
CA GLY A 27 14.22 16.54 1.79
C GLY A 27 15.15 16.62 0.58
N LYS A 28 15.44 17.82 0.03
CA LYS A 28 16.56 18.00 -0.89
C LYS A 28 17.86 18.14 -0.10
N PRO A 29 18.99 17.59 -0.60
CA PRO A 29 20.29 17.80 0.03
C PRO A 29 20.61 19.30 0.14
N VAL A 30 21.03 19.72 1.33
CA VAL A 30 21.49 21.09 1.57
C VAL A 30 22.90 21.23 0.99
N GLU A 31 23.13 22.25 0.17
CA GLU A 31 24.46 22.54 -0.38
C GLU A 31 25.36 23.20 0.68
N GLY A 32 26.58 22.69 0.84
CA GLY A 32 27.58 23.23 1.75
C GLY A 32 28.26 22.16 2.60
N ASP A 33 29.47 22.48 3.07
CA ASP A 33 30.25 21.66 3.99
C ASP A 33 30.34 22.34 5.37
N PHE A 34 31.11 21.75 6.28
CA PHE A 34 31.25 22.28 7.63
C PHE A 34 31.79 23.71 7.63
N GLU A 35 32.83 24.00 6.85
CA GLU A 35 33.52 25.30 6.84
C GLU A 35 32.64 26.41 6.22
N ASN A 36 31.96 26.09 5.11
CA ASN A 36 31.23 27.10 4.33
C ASN A 36 29.77 27.28 4.74
N PHE A 37 29.23 26.37 5.56
CA PHE A 37 27.82 26.41 5.98
C PHE A 37 27.63 26.24 7.49
N ALA A 38 28.07 25.11 8.05
CA ALA A 38 27.76 24.78 9.44
C ALA A 38 28.46 25.69 10.46
N GLN A 39 29.72 26.06 10.19
CA GLN A 39 30.52 26.90 11.08
C GLN A 39 29.88 28.27 11.29
N GLY A 40 29.37 28.90 10.22
CA GLY A 40 28.67 30.19 10.33
C GLY A 40 27.40 30.12 11.18
N PHE A 41 26.67 29.01 11.13
CA PHE A 41 25.51 28.80 12.02
C PHE A 41 25.95 28.68 13.48
N LEU A 42 27.00 27.90 13.75
CA LEU A 42 27.54 27.74 15.12
C LEU A 42 28.09 29.06 15.68
N ASP A 43 28.78 29.86 14.86
CA ASP A 43 29.27 31.20 15.21
C ASP A 43 28.13 32.11 15.65
N ASN A 44 27.03 32.14 14.90
CA ASN A 44 25.93 33.06 15.13
C ASN A 44 25.02 32.65 16.29
N HIS A 45 24.82 31.33 16.49
CA HIS A 45 23.76 30.82 17.37
C HIS A 45 24.27 29.98 18.55
N CYS A 46 25.50 29.47 18.51
CA CYS A 46 25.98 28.48 19.49
C CYS A 46 27.17 28.98 20.33
N TYR A 47 28.18 29.58 19.72
CA TYR A 47 29.46 29.85 20.39
C TYR A 47 29.40 30.89 21.51
N GLU A 48 28.44 31.82 21.50
CA GLU A 48 28.28 32.77 22.62
C GLU A 48 28.04 32.07 23.99
N CYS A 49 27.61 30.81 23.98
CA CYS A 49 27.35 30.04 25.19
C CYS A 49 28.15 28.73 25.29
N HIS A 50 28.64 28.21 24.16
CA HIS A 50 29.29 26.90 24.05
C HIS A 50 30.70 27.01 23.44
N ASP A 51 31.45 28.05 23.83
CA ASP A 51 32.87 28.20 23.53
C ASP A 51 33.77 27.50 24.57
N ASP A 52 35.08 27.69 24.46
CA ASP A 52 36.12 27.14 25.34
C ASP A 52 36.19 27.84 26.70
N GLU A 53 35.71 29.08 26.82
CA GLU A 53 35.68 29.83 28.07
C GLU A 53 34.37 29.63 28.87
N THR A 54 33.22 29.69 28.21
CA THR A 54 31.90 29.67 28.85
C THR A 54 31.35 28.26 29.02
N ALA A 55 31.47 27.42 27.98
CA ALA A 55 31.11 26.00 27.96
C ALA A 55 29.82 25.63 28.74
N LYS A 56 28.72 26.36 28.52
CA LYS A 56 27.47 26.15 29.30
C LYS A 56 26.96 24.72 29.14
N GLY A 57 26.47 24.16 30.24
CA GLY A 57 25.97 22.78 30.25
C GLY A 57 27.07 21.74 30.01
N ASP A 58 28.32 22.08 30.33
CA ASP A 58 29.51 21.25 30.14
C ASP A 58 29.73 20.81 28.68
N LEU A 59 29.34 21.66 27.74
CA LEU A 59 29.47 21.42 26.30
C LEU A 59 30.24 22.57 25.63
N ASN A 60 31.38 22.23 25.04
CA ASN A 60 32.18 23.10 24.17
C ASN A 60 31.99 22.64 22.71
N LEU A 61 31.51 23.54 21.87
CA LEU A 61 31.28 23.35 20.43
C LEU A 61 32.35 24.07 19.57
N PHE A 62 33.22 24.87 20.16
CA PHE A 62 34.27 25.60 19.43
C PHE A 62 35.27 24.66 18.76
N ASP A 63 35.63 23.56 19.44
CA ASP A 63 36.49 22.51 18.89
C ASP A 63 35.71 21.46 18.06
N LEU A 64 34.40 21.63 17.88
CA LEU A 64 33.57 20.70 17.11
C LEU A 64 33.85 20.88 15.63
N GLY A 65 34.49 19.89 15.02
CA GLY A 65 34.73 19.85 13.58
C GLY A 65 33.57 19.24 12.76
N PRO A 66 33.83 18.94 11.48
CA PRO A 66 32.88 18.24 10.60
C PRO A 66 32.36 16.94 11.22
N VAL A 67 31.17 16.50 10.84
CA VAL A 67 30.59 15.25 11.35
C VAL A 67 31.53 14.08 11.02
N ASP A 68 31.89 13.32 12.05
CA ASP A 68 32.68 12.11 11.99
C ASP A 68 32.16 11.07 13.00
N GLU A 69 32.85 9.94 13.11
CA GLU A 69 32.46 8.83 13.99
C GLU A 69 32.61 9.14 15.47
N THR A 70 33.61 9.95 15.84
CA THR A 70 33.95 10.22 17.23
C THR A 70 33.09 11.33 17.80
N ASN A 71 32.58 12.24 16.96
CA ASN A 71 31.72 13.35 17.35
C ASN A 71 30.24 13.18 17.00
N ALA A 72 29.83 12.10 16.31
CA ALA A 72 28.44 11.85 15.91
C ALA A 72 27.43 11.95 17.07
N ALA A 73 27.81 11.57 18.29
CA ALA A 73 26.93 11.69 19.46
C ALA A 73 26.64 13.16 19.83
N VAL A 74 27.62 14.04 19.70
CA VAL A 74 27.46 15.48 19.94
C VAL A 74 26.57 16.08 18.85
N TRP A 75 26.84 15.78 17.58
CA TRP A 75 26.02 16.25 16.47
C TRP A 75 24.56 15.78 16.53
N LYS A 76 24.30 14.54 16.99
CA LYS A 76 22.93 14.07 17.26
C LYS A 76 22.23 14.90 18.34
N SER A 77 22.95 15.29 19.39
CA SER A 77 22.41 16.16 20.43
C SER A 77 22.13 17.57 19.91
N VAL A 78 23.07 18.15 19.15
CA VAL A 78 22.89 19.47 18.50
C VAL A 78 21.68 19.44 17.57
N TRP A 79 21.58 18.45 16.68
CA TRP A 79 20.43 18.26 15.80
C TRP A 79 19.12 18.18 16.57
N ALA A 80 19.06 17.41 17.67
CA ALA A 80 17.86 17.29 18.48
C ALA A 80 17.47 18.62 19.12
N GLN A 81 18.42 19.37 19.68
CA GLN A 81 18.14 20.65 20.34
C GLN A 81 17.68 21.72 19.34
N VAL A 82 18.33 21.80 18.18
CA VAL A 82 17.97 22.79 17.14
C VAL A 82 16.63 22.45 16.50
N THR A 83 16.38 21.18 16.20
CA THR A 83 15.11 20.74 15.57
C THR A 83 13.91 20.96 16.49
N LEU A 84 14.12 20.88 17.82
CA LEU A 84 13.09 21.11 18.83
C LEU A 84 12.93 22.57 19.25
N GLU A 85 13.68 23.50 18.66
CA GLU A 85 13.71 24.93 19.06
C GLU A 85 14.11 25.16 20.54
N GLU A 86 14.82 24.21 21.14
CA GLU A 86 15.31 24.31 22.52
C GLU A 86 16.63 25.10 22.59
N MET A 87 17.39 25.10 21.50
CA MET A 87 18.63 25.87 21.34
C MET A 87 18.60 26.72 20.07
N PRO A 88 18.98 28.01 20.16
CA PRO A 88 19.35 28.76 21.36
C PRO A 88 18.23 28.82 22.41
N PRO A 89 18.49 29.16 23.69
CA PRO A 89 17.42 29.26 24.67
C PRO A 89 16.42 30.36 24.30
N SER A 90 15.15 30.25 24.70
CA SER A 90 14.09 31.23 24.37
C SER A 90 14.36 32.70 24.74
N LYS A 91 15.37 32.98 25.58
CA LYS A 91 15.83 34.34 25.93
C LYS A 91 16.86 34.91 24.96
N LYS A 92 17.33 34.12 24.00
CA LYS A 92 18.28 34.47 22.94
C LYS A 92 17.54 34.51 21.61
N THR A 93 18.14 35.18 20.64
CA THR A 93 17.61 35.23 19.28
C THR A 93 17.55 33.81 18.72
N GLN A 94 16.36 33.38 18.28
CA GLN A 94 16.21 32.13 17.57
C GLN A 94 16.65 32.31 16.11
N PRO A 95 17.23 31.27 15.48
CA PRO A 95 17.42 31.25 14.04
C PRO A 95 16.07 31.36 13.33
N GLU A 96 16.08 31.97 12.14
CA GLU A 96 14.91 32.00 11.29
C GLU A 96 14.51 30.59 10.86
N VAL A 97 13.22 30.36 10.58
CA VAL A 97 12.68 29.01 10.31
C VAL A 97 13.45 28.30 9.19
N ILE A 98 13.72 28.98 8.08
CA ILE A 98 14.45 28.39 6.93
C ILE A 98 15.91 28.09 7.30
N GLU A 99 16.57 28.99 8.01
CA GLU A 99 17.97 28.81 8.44
C GLU A 99 18.11 27.58 9.35
N ARG A 100 17.20 27.46 10.33
CA ARG A 100 17.11 26.33 11.24
C ARG A 100 16.87 25.02 10.51
N LEU A 101 15.88 24.98 9.62
CA LEU A 101 15.51 23.77 8.88
C LEU A 101 16.66 23.31 7.96
N LYS A 102 17.32 24.25 7.26
CA LYS A 102 18.53 23.95 6.47
C LYS A 102 19.65 23.37 7.33
N PHE A 103 19.93 23.96 8.49
CA PHE A 103 20.98 23.46 9.38
C PHE A 103 20.64 22.07 9.93
N SER A 104 19.40 21.85 10.37
CA SER A 104 18.93 20.53 10.81
C SER A 104 19.05 19.47 9.72
N ASP A 105 18.61 19.76 8.49
CA ASP A 105 18.70 18.83 7.36
C ASP A 105 20.14 18.56 6.94
N TRP A 106 21.02 19.56 7.01
CA TRP A 106 22.46 19.39 6.78
C TRP A 106 23.07 18.40 7.78
N ILE A 107 22.76 18.53 9.09
CA ILE A 107 23.25 17.57 10.10
C ILE A 107 22.71 16.16 9.81
N VAL A 108 21.44 16.02 9.43
CA VAL A 108 20.86 14.72 9.06
C VAL A 108 21.61 14.12 7.87
N GLY A 109 21.87 14.89 6.82
CA GLY A 109 22.60 14.45 5.64
C GLY A 109 24.00 13.94 5.99
N GLU A 110 24.74 14.70 6.78
CA GLU A 110 26.09 14.35 7.20
C GLU A 110 26.13 13.14 8.14
N LEU A 111 25.21 13.06 9.11
CA LEU A 111 25.08 11.88 9.97
C LEU A 111 24.71 10.64 9.17
N THR A 112 23.79 10.74 8.21
CA THR A 112 23.41 9.62 7.33
C THR A 112 24.60 9.15 6.51
N ARG A 113 25.36 10.09 5.91
CA ARG A 113 26.55 9.81 5.10
C ARG A 113 27.65 9.13 5.92
N VAL A 114 27.99 9.67 7.08
CA VAL A 114 29.10 9.18 7.91
C VAL A 114 28.77 7.85 8.57
N MET A 115 27.50 7.64 8.94
CA MET A 115 27.04 6.46 9.69
C MET A 115 26.53 5.31 8.81
N GLU A 116 26.45 5.46 7.48
CA GLU A 116 25.88 4.48 6.55
C GLU A 116 26.35 3.03 6.83
N ASN A 117 27.66 2.83 7.01
CA ASN A 117 28.27 1.52 7.27
C ASN A 117 28.49 1.20 8.77
N LYS A 118 27.89 1.97 9.67
CA LYS A 118 28.15 1.95 11.13
C LYS A 118 26.87 1.86 11.96
N GLY A 119 25.86 1.20 11.40
CA GLY A 119 24.53 1.07 12.00
C GLY A 119 23.55 2.17 11.57
N GLY A 120 23.97 3.11 10.72
CA GLY A 120 23.11 4.13 10.13
C GLY A 120 22.63 5.21 11.10
N PHE A 121 21.92 6.19 10.55
CA PHE A 121 21.22 7.22 11.32
C PHE A 121 19.78 7.33 10.82
N TYR A 122 18.84 6.81 11.62
CA TYR A 122 17.42 6.69 11.25
C TYR A 122 16.48 7.46 12.19
N ALA A 123 17.02 8.22 13.14
CA ALA A 123 16.20 8.89 14.15
C ALA A 123 15.23 9.94 13.56
N HIS A 124 15.56 10.51 12.40
CA HIS A 124 14.71 11.44 11.66
C HIS A 124 13.54 10.74 10.92
N LEU A 125 13.61 9.42 10.74
CA LEU A 125 12.56 8.61 10.08
C LEU A 125 11.52 8.06 11.05
N ASP A 126 11.72 8.24 12.36
CA ASP A 126 10.75 7.78 13.36
C ASP A 126 9.44 8.56 13.20
N PRO A 127 8.29 7.90 12.98
CA PRO A 127 6.99 8.57 12.82
C PRO A 127 6.63 9.51 13.97
N HIS A 128 7.12 9.24 15.19
CA HIS A 128 6.90 10.09 16.36
C HIS A 128 7.54 11.47 16.18
N LYS A 129 8.52 11.62 15.29
CA LYS A 129 9.15 12.91 14.98
C LYS A 129 8.21 13.90 14.29
N GLY A 130 7.21 13.41 13.58
CA GLY A 130 6.16 14.26 13.02
C GLY A 130 5.43 15.10 14.08
N ASN A 131 5.40 14.65 15.35
CA ASN A 131 4.79 15.38 16.45
C ASN A 131 5.63 16.57 16.95
N PHE A 132 6.89 16.68 16.54
CA PHE A 132 7.78 17.78 16.92
C PHE A 132 7.94 18.83 15.81
N VAL A 133 7.30 18.62 14.66
CA VAL A 133 7.22 19.65 13.62
C VAL A 133 6.17 20.66 14.05
N ASP A 134 6.47 21.95 13.90
CA ASP A 134 5.53 23.02 14.21
C ASP A 134 4.20 22.82 13.46
N HIS A 135 3.08 23.03 14.16
CA HIS A 135 1.74 22.86 13.60
C HIS A 135 1.49 23.77 12.39
N ASP A 136 1.99 25.01 12.43
CA ASP A 136 1.79 26.00 11.36
C ASP A 136 2.60 25.62 10.11
N LEU A 137 3.71 24.88 10.25
CA LEU A 137 4.44 24.32 9.11
C LEU A 137 3.73 23.14 8.45
N LEU A 138 2.83 22.46 9.16
CA LEU A 138 2.08 21.31 8.65
C LEU A 138 0.72 21.71 8.06
N PHE A 139 0.05 22.68 8.68
CA PHE A 139 -1.35 23.00 8.39
C PHE A 139 -1.62 24.49 8.11
N GLY A 140 -0.62 25.36 8.29
CA GLY A 140 -0.73 26.80 8.09
C GLY A 140 -0.25 27.28 6.73
N GLU A 141 -0.14 28.61 6.60
CA GLU A 141 0.56 29.23 5.47
C GLU A 141 2.07 29.11 5.67
N LEU A 142 2.76 28.53 4.68
CA LEU A 142 4.20 28.33 4.76
C LEU A 142 4.94 29.68 4.70
N PRO A 143 6.02 29.87 5.49
CA PRO A 143 6.93 31.00 5.35
C PRO A 143 7.41 31.20 3.91
N GLU A 144 7.59 32.47 3.52
CA GLU A 144 8.12 32.83 2.20
C GLU A 144 9.51 32.20 2.01
N GLY A 145 9.69 31.50 0.88
CA GLY A 145 10.93 30.77 0.57
C GLY A 145 10.89 29.27 0.87
N ILE A 146 9.85 28.72 1.53
CA ILE A 146 9.68 27.26 1.61
C ILE A 146 8.93 26.77 0.37
N GLU A 147 9.56 25.85 -0.37
CA GLU A 147 8.97 25.20 -1.54
C GLU A 147 8.75 23.71 -1.24
N LEU A 148 7.51 23.24 -1.30
CA LEU A 148 7.22 21.81 -1.16
C LEU A 148 7.37 21.10 -2.50
N GLU A 149 7.96 19.91 -2.49
CA GLU A 149 7.83 19.02 -3.64
C GLU A 149 6.36 18.61 -3.81
N PRO A 150 5.88 18.43 -5.05
CA PRO A 150 4.55 17.88 -5.29
C PRO A 150 4.38 16.58 -4.53
N THR A 151 3.25 16.44 -3.83
CA THR A 151 2.96 15.21 -3.08
C THR A 151 3.06 14.00 -4.01
N SER A 152 4.08 13.18 -3.76
CA SER A 152 4.37 11.99 -4.55
C SER A 152 4.73 10.87 -3.59
N SER A 153 3.97 9.79 -3.63
CA SER A 153 4.44 8.53 -3.06
C SER A 153 5.25 7.82 -4.15
N PRO A 154 6.48 7.34 -3.88
CA PRO A 154 7.15 6.44 -4.81
C PRO A 154 6.21 5.26 -5.13
N ALA A 155 6.30 4.69 -6.33
CA ALA A 155 5.45 3.59 -6.74
C ALA A 155 5.48 2.48 -5.68
N ARG A 156 4.40 2.33 -4.93
CA ARG A 156 4.28 1.33 -3.87
C ARG A 156 3.83 0.02 -4.48
N ILE A 157 4.43 -1.08 -4.03
CA ILE A 157 3.84 -2.39 -4.24
C ILE A 157 2.60 -2.47 -3.35
N TRP A 158 1.42 -2.42 -3.96
CA TRP A 158 0.18 -2.68 -3.25
C TRP A 158 0.09 -4.18 -2.96
N ARG A 159 0.34 -4.55 -1.69
CA ARG A 159 0.15 -5.93 -1.24
C ARG A 159 -1.35 -6.15 -1.00
N VAL A 160 -1.93 -7.12 -1.68
CA VAL A 160 -3.30 -7.57 -1.46
C VAL A 160 -3.30 -8.50 -0.25
N THR A 161 -4.22 -8.30 0.70
CA THR A 161 -4.31 -9.19 1.87
C THR A 161 -4.84 -10.56 1.46
N PRO A 162 -4.51 -11.64 2.19
CA PRO A 162 -5.03 -12.96 1.86
C PRO A 162 -6.57 -13.04 1.90
N GLN A 163 -7.22 -12.27 2.77
CA GLN A 163 -8.69 -12.16 2.85
C GLN A 163 -9.26 -11.57 1.56
N GLU A 164 -8.60 -10.55 1.01
CA GLU A 164 -9.07 -9.88 -0.20
C GLU A 164 -8.99 -10.79 -1.43
N HIS A 165 -7.95 -11.63 -1.54
CA HIS A 165 -7.90 -12.65 -2.59
C HIS A 165 -9.13 -13.58 -2.53
N ILE A 166 -9.61 -13.92 -1.33
CA ILE A 166 -10.76 -14.82 -1.14
C ILE A 166 -12.05 -14.13 -1.50
N THR A 167 -12.24 -12.88 -1.05
CA THR A 167 -13.41 -12.07 -1.41
C THR A 167 -13.57 -12.02 -2.94
N ARG A 168 -12.48 -11.84 -3.67
CA ARG A 168 -12.49 -11.78 -5.15
C ARG A 168 -12.77 -13.10 -5.82
N LEU A 169 -12.11 -14.17 -5.37
CA LEU A 169 -12.38 -15.50 -5.89
C LEU A 169 -13.84 -15.89 -5.65
N ASN A 170 -14.39 -15.52 -4.50
CA ASN A 170 -15.80 -15.71 -4.19
C ASN A 170 -16.69 -14.93 -5.16
N GLU A 171 -16.38 -13.67 -5.47
CA GLU A 171 -17.13 -12.85 -6.43
C GLU A 171 -17.08 -13.40 -7.88
N LEU A 172 -16.11 -14.25 -8.24
CA LEU A 172 -16.10 -14.90 -9.56
C LEU A 172 -17.14 -16.03 -9.68
N ILE A 173 -17.54 -16.62 -8.55
CA ILE A 173 -18.43 -17.81 -8.52
C ILE A 173 -19.77 -17.54 -7.85
N ASN A 174 -19.84 -16.58 -6.92
CA ASN A 174 -21.01 -16.22 -6.16
C ASN A 174 -21.36 -14.75 -6.39
N ARG A 175 -22.65 -14.45 -6.48
CA ARG A 175 -23.12 -13.07 -6.57
C ARG A 175 -23.21 -12.47 -5.17
N GLU A 176 -22.45 -11.42 -4.93
CA GLU A 176 -22.57 -10.60 -3.73
C GLU A 176 -23.55 -9.44 -3.95
N PRO A 177 -24.33 -9.04 -2.93
CA PRO A 177 -25.23 -7.90 -3.06
C PRO A 177 -24.44 -6.59 -3.06
N ASP A 178 -24.94 -5.61 -3.81
CA ASP A 178 -24.40 -4.25 -3.79
C ASP A 178 -24.63 -3.59 -2.42
N TYR A 179 -23.79 -2.61 -2.09
CA TYR A 179 -23.93 -1.84 -0.86
C TYR A 179 -25.29 -1.13 -0.78
N ASP A 180 -26.05 -1.39 0.28
CA ASP A 180 -27.31 -0.73 0.60
C ASP A 180 -27.13 0.24 1.79
N PRO A 181 -27.11 1.56 1.56
CA PRO A 181 -26.97 2.55 2.64
C PRO A 181 -28.09 2.48 3.69
N ALA A 182 -29.26 1.93 3.37
CA ALA A 182 -30.35 1.75 4.32
C ALA A 182 -30.12 0.55 5.26
N LYS A 183 -29.16 -0.32 4.94
CA LYS A 183 -28.81 -1.54 5.69
C LYS A 183 -27.29 -1.72 5.79
N PRO A 184 -26.55 -0.79 6.41
CA PRO A 184 -25.09 -0.78 6.40
C PRO A 184 -24.43 -1.95 7.13
N GLY A 185 -25.19 -2.75 7.90
CA GLY A 185 -24.69 -3.95 8.60
C GLY A 185 -24.87 -5.26 7.84
N VAL A 186 -25.44 -5.22 6.63
CA VAL A 186 -25.57 -6.42 5.78
C VAL A 186 -24.29 -6.58 4.98
N ARG A 187 -23.82 -7.82 4.85
CA ARG A 187 -22.66 -8.16 4.03
C ARG A 187 -22.92 -7.80 2.58
N THR A 188 -21.95 -7.14 1.95
CA THR A 188 -22.00 -6.60 0.59
C THR A 188 -20.73 -6.96 -0.17
N ARG A 189 -20.72 -6.61 -1.47
CA ARG A 189 -19.55 -6.75 -2.33
C ARG A 189 -18.30 -6.12 -1.70
N GLY A 190 -17.17 -6.81 -1.74
CA GLY A 190 -15.92 -6.38 -1.09
C GLY A 190 -15.81 -6.73 0.40
N ASP A 191 -16.89 -7.15 1.06
CA ASP A 191 -16.81 -7.58 2.46
C ASP A 191 -16.18 -8.97 2.61
N VAL A 192 -15.38 -9.11 3.67
CA VAL A 192 -14.67 -10.35 4.02
C VAL A 192 -15.63 -11.54 4.05
N VAL A 193 -15.20 -12.64 3.42
CA VAL A 193 -15.92 -13.93 3.49
C VAL A 193 -15.78 -14.49 4.92
N PRO A 194 -16.87 -14.72 5.65
CA PRO A 194 -16.80 -15.22 7.02
C PRO A 194 -16.36 -16.69 7.07
N THR A 195 -15.74 -17.07 8.19
CA THR A 195 -15.45 -18.48 8.47
C THR A 195 -16.74 -19.25 8.74
N ASN A 196 -16.76 -20.53 8.39
CA ASN A 196 -17.85 -21.42 8.74
C ASN A 196 -17.93 -21.68 10.26
N HIS A 197 -18.95 -22.41 10.71
CA HIS A 197 -19.12 -22.77 12.12
C HIS A 197 -17.95 -23.54 12.74
N GLY A 198 -17.13 -24.21 11.93
CA GLY A 198 -15.91 -24.90 12.35
C GLY A 198 -14.67 -23.99 12.44
N GLY A 199 -14.81 -22.69 12.18
CA GLY A 199 -13.71 -21.73 12.12
C GLY A 199 -12.87 -21.83 10.84
N GLU A 200 -13.32 -22.61 9.86
CA GLU A 200 -12.60 -22.78 8.60
C GLU A 200 -13.12 -21.78 7.55
N LEU A 201 -12.20 -21.19 6.80
CA LEU A 201 -12.55 -20.36 5.65
C LEU A 201 -12.73 -21.26 4.43
N LYS A 202 -13.93 -21.25 3.84
CA LYS A 202 -14.27 -22.09 2.68
C LYS A 202 -14.96 -21.28 1.60
N LEU A 203 -14.56 -21.52 0.36
CA LEU A 203 -15.30 -21.07 -0.82
C LEU A 203 -16.34 -22.13 -1.17
N TYR A 204 -17.60 -21.74 -1.16
CA TYR A 204 -18.73 -22.61 -1.47
C TYR A 204 -19.18 -22.41 -2.92
N PHE A 205 -19.51 -23.49 -3.60
CA PHE A 205 -19.92 -23.47 -5.01
C PHE A 205 -21.43 -23.68 -5.13
N GLY A 206 -22.12 -22.70 -5.71
CA GLY A 206 -23.52 -22.83 -6.13
C GLY A 206 -24.54 -23.06 -5.01
N THR A 207 -24.22 -22.63 -3.79
CA THR A 207 -25.12 -22.72 -2.63
C THR A 207 -26.40 -21.92 -2.83
N ASP A 208 -26.32 -20.81 -3.56
CA ASP A 208 -27.43 -19.95 -3.96
C ASP A 208 -28.46 -20.64 -4.88
N ARG A 209 -28.10 -21.76 -5.50
CA ARG A 209 -28.95 -22.52 -6.41
C ARG A 209 -29.53 -23.79 -5.81
N ILE A 210 -29.17 -24.16 -4.58
CA ILE A 210 -29.67 -25.38 -3.96
C ILE A 210 -31.15 -25.19 -3.59
N ILE A 211 -32.02 -25.99 -4.19
CA ILE A 211 -33.46 -25.98 -3.90
C ILE A 211 -33.91 -27.19 -3.09
N ARG A 212 -33.10 -28.25 -3.04
CA ARG A 212 -33.33 -29.42 -2.22
C ARG A 212 -32.03 -30.14 -1.88
N TRP A 213 -31.97 -30.73 -0.69
CA TRP A 213 -30.96 -31.71 -0.30
C TRP A 213 -31.58 -32.85 0.51
N GLU A 214 -30.87 -33.98 0.62
CA GLU A 214 -31.26 -35.11 1.47
C GLU A 214 -30.48 -35.14 2.79
N GLY A 215 -31.22 -35.23 3.91
CA GLY A 215 -30.66 -35.32 5.26
C GLY A 215 -30.66 -34.00 6.04
N GLY A 216 -30.10 -34.05 7.24
CA GLY A 216 -29.99 -32.88 8.13
C GLY A 216 -28.79 -31.98 7.80
N THR A 217 -28.54 -30.98 8.64
CA THR A 217 -27.50 -29.95 8.43
C THR A 217 -26.10 -30.51 8.20
N VAL A 218 -25.73 -31.60 8.89
CA VAL A 218 -24.43 -32.26 8.71
C VAL A 218 -24.32 -32.87 7.31
N ALA A 219 -25.36 -33.58 6.86
CA ALA A 219 -25.39 -34.18 5.53
C ALA A 219 -25.35 -33.11 4.43
N TYR A 220 -26.05 -31.99 4.62
CA TYR A 220 -25.96 -30.83 3.73
C TYR A 220 -24.53 -30.29 3.65
N ALA A 221 -23.90 -30.01 4.80
CA ALA A 221 -22.55 -29.46 4.84
C ALA A 221 -21.50 -30.37 4.20
N THR A 222 -21.68 -31.70 4.27
CA THR A 222 -20.80 -32.67 3.61
C THR A 222 -21.06 -32.77 2.10
N ALA A 223 -22.31 -32.63 1.66
CA ALA A 223 -22.69 -32.77 0.26
C ALA A 223 -22.30 -31.56 -0.60
N VAL A 224 -22.30 -30.36 -0.02
CA VAL A 224 -21.98 -29.12 -0.74
C VAL A 224 -20.50 -29.09 -1.13
N LYS A 225 -20.22 -28.93 -2.42
CA LYS A 225 -18.84 -28.73 -2.88
C LYS A 225 -18.32 -27.42 -2.33
N SER A 226 -17.22 -27.53 -1.60
CA SER A 226 -16.49 -26.40 -1.05
C SER A 226 -15.00 -26.64 -1.16
N VAL A 227 -14.25 -25.55 -1.17
CA VAL A 227 -12.81 -25.55 -1.24
C VAL A 227 -12.30 -24.86 0.02
N PRO A 228 -11.51 -25.54 0.87
CA PRO A 228 -10.87 -24.86 1.98
C PRO A 228 -9.90 -23.84 1.42
N VAL A 229 -9.91 -22.65 2.00
CA VAL A 229 -8.86 -21.68 1.78
C VAL A 229 -7.96 -21.71 3.01
N VAL A 230 -6.79 -22.35 2.88
CA VAL A 230 -5.84 -22.36 3.98
C VAL A 230 -4.98 -21.11 3.85
N LEU A 231 -5.34 -20.09 4.61
CA LEU A 231 -4.47 -18.96 4.87
C LEU A 231 -3.34 -19.44 5.80
N ALA A 232 -2.09 -19.28 5.37
CA ALA A 232 -0.91 -19.68 6.17
C ALA A 232 -0.75 -18.82 7.43
N SER A 233 -1.55 -17.76 7.57
CA SER A 233 -1.52 -16.83 8.71
C SER A 233 -1.94 -17.44 10.05
N ALA A 234 -2.52 -18.65 10.09
CA ALA A 234 -2.95 -19.26 11.35
C ALA A 234 -1.79 -19.72 12.26
N ARG A 235 -0.57 -19.82 11.73
CA ARG A 235 0.63 -20.09 12.54
C ARG A 235 1.41 -18.79 12.73
N LYS A 236 1.69 -18.43 14.00
CA LYS A 236 2.58 -17.32 14.44
C LYS A 236 4.05 -17.49 14.01
N HIS A 237 4.31 -18.15 12.90
CA HIS A 237 5.62 -18.68 12.54
C HIS A 237 5.94 -18.18 11.14
N GLY A 238 6.29 -16.90 11.06
CA GLY A 238 6.70 -16.25 9.82
C GLY A 238 6.96 -14.79 10.11
N PHE A 239 8.22 -14.37 9.92
CA PHE A 239 8.75 -13.01 9.73
C PHE A 239 7.98 -11.81 10.33
N GLU A 240 7.28 -11.98 11.46
CA GLU A 240 6.56 -10.90 12.16
C GLU A 240 7.51 -9.78 12.61
N ASN A 241 8.79 -10.12 12.78
CA ASN A 241 9.87 -9.19 13.08
C ASN A 241 10.57 -8.59 11.85
N TYR A 242 10.11 -8.93 10.64
CA TYR A 242 10.68 -8.47 9.37
C TYR A 242 9.56 -7.99 8.44
N PRO A 243 9.03 -6.77 8.67
CA PRO A 243 7.97 -6.18 7.85
C PRO A 243 8.28 -6.20 6.33
N ASP A 244 9.56 -6.26 5.97
CA ASP A 244 10.03 -6.25 4.58
C ASP A 244 10.03 -7.62 3.89
N PHE A 245 9.93 -8.74 4.63
CA PHE A 245 10.13 -10.10 4.10
C PHE A 245 8.85 -10.94 3.93
N TYR A 246 7.66 -10.33 3.91
CA TYR A 246 6.47 -11.04 3.44
C TYR A 246 6.55 -11.27 1.92
N THR A 247 6.85 -12.50 1.52
CA THR A 247 7.01 -12.87 0.11
C THR A 247 5.66 -12.85 -0.62
N VAL A 248 5.70 -12.43 -1.89
CA VAL A 248 4.55 -12.29 -2.82
C VAL A 248 4.03 -13.66 -3.31
N ASN A 249 4.80 -14.72 -3.09
CA ASN A 249 4.49 -16.09 -3.49
C ASN A 249 4.23 -16.96 -2.26
N SER A 250 3.30 -16.52 -1.42
CA SER A 250 2.96 -17.20 -0.19
C SER A 250 2.25 -18.54 -0.49
N ALA A 251 2.19 -19.45 0.50
CA ALA A 251 1.54 -20.77 0.33
C ALA A 251 0.07 -20.64 -0.12
N GLU A 252 -0.55 -19.49 0.16
CA GLU A 252 -1.87 -19.08 -0.29
C GLU A 252 -1.98 -19.05 -1.83
N ALA A 253 -1.03 -18.45 -2.54
CA ALA A 253 -1.08 -18.34 -4.01
C ALA A 253 -1.04 -19.73 -4.67
N THR A 254 -0.19 -20.62 -4.17
CA THR A 254 -0.07 -22.01 -4.65
C THR A 254 -1.37 -22.80 -4.42
N GLN A 255 -2.10 -22.53 -3.34
CA GLN A 255 -3.39 -23.18 -3.09
C GLN A 255 -4.50 -22.65 -4.00
N ILE A 256 -4.51 -21.34 -4.27
CA ILE A 256 -5.43 -20.74 -5.24
C ILE A 256 -5.19 -21.38 -6.62
N LEU A 257 -3.93 -21.54 -7.04
CA LEU A 257 -3.56 -22.25 -8.27
C LEU A 257 -4.09 -23.69 -8.29
N GLY A 258 -4.00 -24.41 -7.17
CA GLY A 258 -4.54 -25.77 -7.04
C GLY A 258 -6.06 -25.87 -7.18
N LYS A 259 -6.78 -24.75 -7.26
CA LYS A 259 -8.25 -24.67 -7.34
C LYS A 259 -8.75 -23.90 -8.57
N ALA A 260 -7.83 -23.36 -9.37
CA ALA A 260 -8.14 -22.56 -10.54
C ALA A 260 -9.04 -23.32 -11.53
N GLU A 261 -8.77 -24.61 -11.76
CA GLU A 261 -9.57 -25.43 -12.68
C GLU A 261 -11.03 -25.58 -12.21
N ASP A 262 -11.26 -25.85 -10.92
CA ASP A 262 -12.59 -25.96 -10.35
C ASP A 262 -13.38 -24.64 -10.47
N ILE A 263 -12.70 -23.51 -10.20
CA ILE A 263 -13.27 -22.17 -10.33
C ILE A 263 -13.64 -21.88 -11.79
N LEU A 264 -12.72 -22.07 -12.73
CA LEU A 264 -12.95 -21.82 -14.15
C LEU A 264 -14.08 -22.71 -14.71
N LYS A 265 -14.11 -23.99 -14.34
CA LYS A 265 -15.20 -24.90 -14.72
C LYS A 265 -16.54 -24.43 -14.16
N TYR A 266 -16.58 -23.94 -12.93
CA TYR A 266 -17.82 -23.41 -12.36
C TYR A 266 -18.22 -22.07 -12.99
N MET A 267 -17.28 -21.19 -13.33
CA MET A 267 -17.57 -19.96 -14.08
C MET A 267 -18.19 -20.29 -15.46
N ALA A 268 -17.66 -21.29 -16.15
CA ALA A 268 -18.13 -21.74 -17.46
C ALA A 268 -19.46 -22.50 -17.40
N TYR A 269 -19.59 -23.48 -16.51
CA TYR A 269 -20.71 -24.44 -16.55
C TYR A 269 -21.65 -24.35 -15.35
N GLY A 270 -21.26 -23.66 -14.27
CA GLY A 270 -22.05 -23.55 -13.05
C GLY A 270 -22.27 -24.90 -12.37
N PRO A 271 -23.48 -25.18 -11.86
CA PRO A 271 -23.73 -26.45 -11.18
C PRO A 271 -23.49 -27.69 -12.06
N MET A 272 -23.48 -27.57 -13.39
CA MET A 272 -23.08 -28.68 -14.28
C MET A 272 -21.65 -29.17 -14.01
N SER A 273 -20.75 -28.32 -13.49
CA SER A 273 -19.41 -28.73 -13.07
C SER A 273 -19.35 -29.38 -11.68
N LEU A 274 -20.48 -29.38 -10.96
CA LEU A 274 -20.59 -29.89 -9.59
C LEU A 274 -21.33 -31.24 -9.53
N VAL A 275 -22.28 -31.44 -10.44
CA VAL A 275 -23.19 -32.59 -10.40
C VAL A 275 -22.58 -33.82 -11.07
N GLY A 276 -22.86 -35.00 -10.50
CA GLY A 276 -22.52 -36.28 -11.13
C GLY A 276 -23.57 -36.74 -12.14
N MET A 277 -24.78 -36.19 -12.04
CA MET A 277 -25.93 -36.49 -12.89
C MET A 277 -26.56 -35.18 -13.37
N PRO A 278 -26.66 -34.92 -14.69
CA PRO A 278 -27.28 -33.70 -15.22
C PRO A 278 -28.72 -33.48 -14.72
N GLU A 279 -29.44 -34.56 -14.42
CA GLU A 279 -30.82 -34.54 -13.90
C GLU A 279 -30.94 -33.91 -12.50
N GLN A 280 -29.81 -33.71 -11.80
CA GLN A 280 -29.77 -32.93 -10.55
C GLN A 280 -30.09 -31.44 -10.77
N ILE A 281 -29.99 -30.94 -12.01
CA ILE A 281 -30.33 -29.56 -12.34
C ILE A 281 -31.75 -29.51 -12.89
N THR A 282 -32.71 -29.22 -12.01
CA THR A 282 -34.13 -29.19 -12.31
C THR A 282 -34.83 -28.23 -11.34
N ASP A 283 -35.88 -27.54 -11.79
CA ASP A 283 -36.74 -26.75 -10.91
C ASP A 283 -37.87 -27.58 -10.27
N ASP A 284 -38.04 -28.84 -10.69
CA ASP A 284 -38.92 -29.82 -10.05
C ASP A 284 -38.09 -30.98 -9.47
N PRO A 285 -37.76 -30.98 -8.16
CA PRO A 285 -36.95 -32.03 -7.55
C PRO A 285 -37.57 -33.43 -7.65
N ARG A 286 -38.87 -33.55 -7.91
CA ARG A 286 -39.55 -34.85 -8.04
C ARG A 286 -39.10 -35.61 -9.28
N THR A 287 -38.63 -34.91 -10.31
CA THR A 287 -38.09 -35.57 -11.51
C THR A 287 -36.78 -36.28 -11.18
N TYR A 288 -35.92 -35.65 -10.38
CA TYR A 288 -34.68 -36.26 -9.93
C TYR A 288 -34.92 -37.45 -9.01
N ASP A 289 -35.94 -37.38 -8.12
CA ASP A 289 -36.29 -38.50 -7.23
C ASP A 289 -36.62 -39.81 -7.97
N GLN A 290 -37.02 -39.75 -9.25
CA GLN A 290 -37.31 -40.92 -10.08
C GLN A 290 -36.06 -41.61 -10.64
N VAL A 291 -34.99 -40.84 -10.85
CA VAL A 291 -33.77 -41.30 -11.55
C VAL A 291 -32.53 -41.35 -10.66
N LYS A 292 -32.59 -40.73 -9.47
CA LYS A 292 -31.48 -40.73 -8.51
C LYS A 292 -31.08 -42.16 -8.11
N PRO A 293 -29.82 -42.36 -7.70
CA PRO A 293 -29.36 -43.68 -7.31
C PRO A 293 -30.15 -44.21 -6.11
N LYS A 294 -30.47 -45.52 -6.14
CA LYS A 294 -31.18 -46.17 -5.02
C LYS A 294 -30.22 -46.34 -3.85
N GLY A 295 -30.64 -45.91 -2.66
CA GLY A 295 -29.87 -46.07 -1.42
C GLY A 295 -29.86 -44.79 -0.59
N ASP A 296 -28.97 -44.75 0.40
CA ASP A 296 -28.74 -43.57 1.23
C ASP A 296 -27.76 -42.63 0.52
N LEU A 297 -28.25 -41.44 0.13
CA LEU A 297 -27.45 -40.42 -0.55
C LEU A 297 -26.94 -39.34 0.40
N ARG A 298 -27.29 -39.38 1.70
CA ARG A 298 -26.98 -38.33 2.66
C ARG A 298 -25.47 -38.05 2.70
N GLY A 299 -25.09 -36.80 2.47
CA GLY A 299 -23.69 -36.37 2.45
C GLY A 299 -22.97 -36.54 1.11
N LEU A 300 -23.60 -37.13 0.11
CA LEU A 300 -23.03 -37.23 -1.24
C LEU A 300 -23.41 -36.03 -2.10
N PRO A 301 -22.58 -35.62 -3.08
CA PRO A 301 -22.94 -34.56 -4.03
C PRO A 301 -24.24 -34.86 -4.80
N THR A 302 -24.59 -36.14 -5.00
CA THR A 302 -25.83 -36.60 -5.63
C THR A 302 -27.08 -36.38 -4.77
N ALA A 303 -26.95 -36.03 -3.48
CA ALA A 303 -28.10 -35.67 -2.65
C ALA A 303 -28.62 -34.26 -2.92
N ILE A 304 -27.92 -33.44 -3.70
CA ILE A 304 -28.27 -32.03 -3.93
C ILE A 304 -29.00 -31.87 -5.27
N VAL A 305 -30.09 -31.09 -5.25
CA VAL A 305 -30.80 -30.63 -6.44
C VAL A 305 -30.60 -29.12 -6.58
N TYR A 306 -30.16 -28.70 -7.76
CA TYR A 306 -29.93 -27.30 -8.09
C TYR A 306 -31.03 -26.77 -9.02
N SER A 307 -31.50 -25.54 -8.80
CA SER A 307 -32.39 -24.84 -9.73
C SER A 307 -31.71 -24.65 -11.09
N THR A 308 -32.47 -24.51 -12.18
CA THR A 308 -31.95 -24.20 -13.52
C THR A 308 -31.51 -22.74 -13.71
N LYS A 309 -31.92 -21.84 -12.81
CA LYS A 309 -31.65 -20.39 -12.86
C LYS A 309 -30.17 -20.05 -12.75
N ILE A 310 -29.66 -19.19 -13.63
CA ILE A 310 -28.30 -18.67 -13.51
C ILE A 310 -28.26 -17.60 -12.42
N ALA A 311 -27.49 -17.86 -11.36
CA ALA A 311 -27.29 -16.95 -10.23
C ALA A 311 -25.83 -16.43 -10.11
N ARG A 312 -24.86 -17.22 -10.60
CA ARG A 312 -23.45 -16.80 -10.71
C ARG A 312 -23.27 -15.63 -11.68
N PRO A 313 -22.21 -14.82 -11.53
CA PRO A 313 -21.84 -13.82 -12.53
C PRO A 313 -21.48 -14.45 -13.88
N ILE A 314 -22.00 -13.89 -14.97
CA ILE A 314 -21.59 -14.24 -16.33
C ILE A 314 -20.36 -13.41 -16.68
N THR A 315 -19.27 -14.10 -17.01
CA THR A 315 -17.95 -13.52 -17.28
C THR A 315 -17.49 -13.92 -18.69
N PRO A 316 -16.43 -13.30 -19.25
CA PRO A 316 -15.86 -13.74 -20.53
C PRO A 316 -15.49 -15.23 -20.57
N VAL A 317 -15.16 -15.83 -19.42
CA VAL A 317 -14.92 -17.28 -19.30
C VAL A 317 -16.13 -18.11 -19.75
N TYR A 318 -17.35 -17.67 -19.45
CA TYR A 318 -18.57 -18.34 -19.88
C TYR A 318 -18.70 -18.35 -21.40
N GLU A 319 -18.44 -17.22 -22.05
CA GLU A 319 -18.52 -17.11 -23.51
C GLU A 319 -17.39 -17.89 -24.19
N LEU A 320 -16.17 -17.85 -23.63
CA LEU A 320 -15.00 -18.54 -24.18
C LEU A 320 -15.15 -20.08 -24.14
N LEU A 321 -15.75 -20.62 -23.08
CA LEU A 321 -15.86 -22.06 -22.85
C LEU A 321 -17.24 -22.65 -23.17
N LYS A 322 -18.09 -21.90 -23.86
CA LYS A 322 -19.38 -22.39 -24.33
C LYS A 322 -19.15 -23.42 -25.46
N GLU A 323 -19.95 -24.49 -25.49
CA GLU A 323 -19.74 -25.64 -26.42
C GLU A 323 -19.65 -25.25 -27.90
N ASP A 324 -20.35 -24.19 -28.32
CA ASP A 324 -20.37 -23.70 -29.71
C ASP A 324 -19.53 -22.43 -29.94
N ALA A 325 -18.66 -22.05 -29.00
CA ALA A 325 -17.87 -20.82 -29.13
C ALA A 325 -16.69 -21.00 -30.10
N GLU A 326 -16.54 -20.07 -31.05
CA GLU A 326 -15.31 -19.93 -31.82
C GLU A 326 -14.23 -19.30 -30.92
N THR A 327 -13.20 -20.09 -30.61
CA THR A 327 -12.03 -19.59 -29.88
C THR A 327 -11.15 -18.76 -30.82
N SER A 328 -11.07 -17.46 -30.57
CA SER A 328 -10.21 -16.51 -31.28
C SER A 328 -9.21 -15.89 -30.31
N ASP A 329 -8.11 -15.33 -30.82
CA ASP A 329 -7.15 -14.62 -29.98
C ASP A 329 -7.81 -13.42 -29.26
N ASP A 330 -8.81 -12.79 -29.87
CA ASP A 330 -9.57 -11.71 -29.25
C ASP A 330 -10.40 -12.20 -28.04
N SER A 331 -11.09 -13.34 -28.18
CA SER A 331 -11.89 -13.91 -27.09
C SER A 331 -11.01 -14.46 -25.95
N ILE A 332 -9.82 -15.00 -26.28
CA ILE A 332 -8.81 -15.39 -25.29
C ILE A 332 -8.29 -14.14 -24.56
N ARG A 333 -7.85 -13.11 -25.29
CA ARG A 333 -7.31 -11.87 -24.71
C ARG A 333 -8.32 -11.21 -23.78
N LYS A 334 -9.57 -11.05 -24.22
CA LYS A 334 -10.65 -10.50 -23.39
C LYS A 334 -10.85 -11.28 -22.08
N THR A 335 -10.71 -12.60 -22.13
CA THR A 335 -10.85 -13.45 -20.94
C THR A 335 -9.66 -13.36 -20.01
N VAL A 336 -8.45 -13.34 -20.57
CA VAL A 336 -7.20 -13.17 -19.83
C VAL A 336 -7.19 -11.81 -19.14
N ASP A 337 -7.52 -10.73 -19.85
CA ASP A 337 -7.52 -9.38 -19.31
C ASP A 337 -8.52 -9.23 -18.17
N PHE A 338 -9.73 -9.78 -18.34
CA PHE A 338 -10.74 -9.82 -17.28
C PHE A 338 -10.24 -10.55 -16.03
N LEU A 339 -9.66 -11.75 -16.19
CA LEU A 339 -9.14 -12.53 -15.07
C LEU A 339 -7.94 -11.84 -14.42
N PHE A 340 -7.07 -11.22 -15.22
CA PHE A 340 -5.90 -10.49 -14.75
C PHE A 340 -6.32 -9.32 -13.86
N GLU A 341 -7.25 -8.48 -14.34
CA GLU A 341 -7.74 -7.36 -13.55
C GLU A 341 -8.48 -7.81 -12.30
N ALA A 342 -9.33 -8.85 -12.42
CA ALA A 342 -10.04 -9.42 -11.29
C ALA A 342 -9.08 -9.90 -10.19
N LEU A 343 -7.96 -10.52 -10.55
CA LEU A 343 -7.01 -11.11 -9.59
C LEU A 343 -5.92 -10.15 -9.11
N THR A 344 -5.55 -9.14 -9.90
CA THR A 344 -4.39 -8.28 -9.64
C THR A 344 -4.72 -6.80 -9.37
N PHE A 345 -5.99 -6.39 -9.50
CA PHE A 345 -6.44 -5.00 -9.31
C PHE A 345 -5.87 -3.97 -10.27
N ARG A 346 -5.27 -4.42 -11.36
CA ARG A 346 -4.81 -3.53 -12.42
C ARG A 346 -5.09 -4.16 -13.77
N PRO A 347 -5.27 -3.35 -14.82
CA PRO A 347 -5.22 -3.89 -16.16
C PRO A 347 -3.85 -4.55 -16.41
N PRO A 348 -3.82 -5.62 -17.22
CA PRO A 348 -2.56 -6.15 -17.73
C PRO A 348 -1.90 -5.12 -18.65
N THR A 349 -0.58 -5.22 -18.76
CA THR A 349 0.18 -4.57 -19.83
C THR A 349 0.00 -5.34 -21.14
N ASP A 350 0.24 -4.67 -22.28
CA ASP A 350 0.15 -5.32 -23.60
C ASP A 350 1.01 -6.58 -23.72
N LYS A 351 2.18 -6.58 -23.05
CA LYS A 351 3.08 -7.73 -23.01
C LYS A 351 2.48 -8.89 -22.24
N GLU A 352 1.88 -8.63 -21.07
CA GLU A 352 1.24 -9.65 -20.24
C GLU A 352 0.04 -10.28 -20.94
N SER A 353 -0.79 -9.47 -21.61
CA SER A 353 -1.91 -9.98 -22.42
C SER A 353 -1.44 -10.78 -23.62
N ALA A 354 -0.34 -10.38 -24.26
CA ALA A 354 0.20 -11.03 -25.44
C ALA A 354 0.76 -12.44 -25.18
N GLU A 355 1.17 -12.76 -23.94
CA GLU A 355 1.72 -14.08 -23.58
C GLU A 355 0.71 -15.23 -23.74
N TYR A 356 -0.59 -14.91 -23.78
CA TYR A 356 -1.67 -15.91 -23.79
C TYR A 356 -2.33 -16.09 -25.17
N VAL A 357 -1.90 -15.34 -26.19
CA VAL A 357 -2.43 -15.40 -27.56
C VAL A 357 -1.30 -15.77 -28.54
N LYS A 358 -1.64 -16.33 -29.70
CA LYS A 358 -0.64 -16.85 -30.66
C LYS A 358 -0.16 -15.84 -31.70
#